data_AF-J8F6P7-F1
#
_entry.id   AF-J8F6P7-F1
#
_cell.length_a   1.000
_cell.length_b   1.000
_cell.length_c   1.000
_cell.angle_alpha   90.00
_cell.angle_beta   90.00
_cell.angle_gamma   90.00
#
_symmetry.space_group_name_H-M   'P 1'
#
loop_
_entity.id
_entity.type
_entity.pdbx_description
1 polymer ?
#
loop_
_entity_poly.entity_id
_entity_poly.type
_entity_poly.pdbx_seq_one_letter_code
_entity_poly.pdbx_strand_id
1 'polypeptide(L)'
;MLLDIGIMDIEQSNDFLGSLWAELENEFGKCQCFSYEPRKDKKAKKIHFGIMDIGITSLNVGITYKHNGSIVNLFFEDVDTKQELEAGSPLGQRLRQVVRKARKNKGAYKKFFVKIGIKSHPSLSNYKGENFTTMVSVDGFTNITFPIYAHGKGQVDSKFFPKLKQIMDFLSVETNSPFERDYKYYTGQKLVGISPNEVYQVPIATNDFTYQPFVRNGYIVISEIGKRFVDYIVNTDKLDKDLALFLKACSHYHTARKYDNKLTEIATTLYLSALEVTTLIGFQEETCKECSQPKYQISKRVRGLAEKYLNADAAKGFIEYYDKRSKYLHRGEMLSEDSLFSHSFPMLDKDSEHGCKMGAHINLMDIRENTGYMLREFYREYFVNKCL
;
A
#
# COMPACT_ATOMS: atom_id res chain seq x y z
N MET A 1 13.55 33.77 12.03
CA MET A 1 13.70 33.10 13.34
C MET A 1 14.27 31.72 13.09
N LEU A 2 15.41 31.41 13.70
CA LEU A 2 16.07 30.11 13.65
C LEU A 2 16.05 29.45 15.04
N LEU A 3 15.63 28.18 15.13
CA LEU A 3 15.48 27.44 16.38
C LEU A 3 16.26 26.14 16.32
N ASP A 4 17.21 25.96 17.23
CA ASP A 4 18.06 24.75 17.30
C ASP A 4 17.29 23.55 17.86
N ILE A 5 17.04 22.54 17.02
CA ILE A 5 16.27 21.33 17.30
C ILE A 5 17.17 20.15 17.71
N GLY A 6 18.26 19.92 16.97
CA GLY A 6 19.28 18.91 17.29
C GLY A 6 18.86 17.44 17.15
N ILE A 7 17.99 17.08 16.20
CA ILE A 7 17.58 15.68 15.96
C ILE A 7 18.39 15.07 14.82
N MET A 8 18.95 13.88 15.04
CA MET A 8 19.91 13.23 14.13
C MET A 8 19.35 12.00 13.42
N ASP A 9 18.13 11.59 13.73
CA ASP A 9 17.48 10.39 13.20
C ASP A 9 16.18 10.75 12.46
N ILE A 10 15.88 10.01 11.39
CA ILE A 10 14.71 10.23 10.52
C ILE A 10 13.40 9.98 11.25
N GLU A 11 13.35 9.01 12.15
CA GLU A 11 12.13 8.64 12.87
C GLU A 11 11.76 9.73 13.85
N GLN A 12 12.70 10.14 14.69
CA GLN A 12 12.54 11.25 15.60
C GLN A 12 12.30 12.58 14.88
N SER A 13 12.87 12.76 13.68
CA SER A 13 12.64 13.96 12.87
C SER A 13 11.20 14.00 12.38
N ASN A 14 10.70 12.90 11.81
CA ASN A 14 9.31 12.79 11.35
C ASN A 14 8.32 12.89 12.51
N ASP A 15 8.64 12.28 13.65
CA ASP A 15 7.82 12.36 14.86
C ASP A 15 7.74 13.80 15.40
N PHE A 16 8.88 14.50 15.45
CA PHE A 16 8.94 15.91 15.83
C PHE A 16 8.12 16.80 14.88
N LEU A 17 8.27 16.63 13.56
CA LEU A 17 7.51 17.39 12.57
C LEU A 17 6.00 17.10 12.70
N GLY A 18 5.63 15.84 12.98
CA GLY A 18 4.26 15.49 13.30
C GLY A 18 3.75 16.23 14.54
N SER A 19 4.48 16.19 15.63
CA SER A 19 4.09 16.92 16.85
C SER A 19 4.00 18.44 16.60
N LEU A 20 4.94 19.00 15.83
CA LEU A 20 4.99 20.42 15.50
C LEU A 20 3.73 20.89 14.75
N TRP A 21 3.32 20.18 13.69
CA TRP A 21 2.12 20.55 12.94
C TRP A 21 0.84 20.47 13.78
N ALA A 22 0.76 19.47 14.67
CA ALA A 22 -0.39 19.34 15.57
C ALA A 22 -0.43 20.47 16.61
N GLU A 23 0.71 20.84 17.19
CA GLU A 23 0.78 21.95 18.16
C GLU A 23 0.55 23.32 17.50
N LEU A 24 0.98 23.50 16.25
CA LEU A 24 0.65 24.69 15.45
C LEU A 24 -0.86 24.80 15.22
N GLU A 25 -1.51 23.70 14.81
CA GLU A 25 -2.97 23.66 14.65
C GLU A 25 -3.70 23.96 15.96
N ASN A 26 -3.25 23.41 17.09
CA ASN A 26 -3.86 23.66 18.41
C ASN A 26 -3.72 25.13 18.85
N GLU A 27 -2.57 25.76 18.60
CA GLU A 27 -2.27 27.13 19.04
C GLU A 27 -2.96 28.19 18.18
N PHE A 28 -3.03 27.97 16.87
CA PHE A 28 -3.53 28.97 15.91
C PHE A 28 -4.91 28.65 15.34
N GLY A 29 -5.46 27.47 15.59
CA GLY A 29 -6.76 27.01 15.09
C GLY A 29 -6.78 26.64 13.59
N LYS A 30 -5.73 27.01 12.84
CA LYS A 30 -5.51 26.63 11.45
C LYS A 30 -4.02 26.37 11.24
N CYS A 31 -3.69 25.29 10.54
CA CYS A 31 -2.33 25.00 10.10
C CYS A 31 -2.39 24.19 8.80
N GLN A 32 -2.51 24.90 7.67
CA GLN A 32 -2.58 24.27 6.35
C GLN A 32 -1.35 24.65 5.52
N CYS A 33 -0.69 23.66 4.94
CA CYS A 33 0.34 23.92 3.94
C CYS A 33 -0.40 24.22 2.62
N PHE A 34 -0.55 25.49 2.27
CA PHE A 34 -1.25 25.90 1.05
C PHE A 34 -0.46 25.52 -0.21
N SER A 35 0.87 25.47 -0.12
CA SER A 35 1.75 24.89 -1.13
C SER A 35 2.84 24.07 -0.45
N TYR A 36 2.76 22.73 -0.59
CA TYR A 36 3.82 21.81 -0.18
C TYR A 36 4.71 21.51 -1.39
N GLU A 37 5.80 22.27 -1.50
CA GLU A 37 6.77 22.19 -2.59
C GLU A 37 8.17 22.03 -2.00
N PRO A 38 8.51 20.83 -1.50
CA PRO A 38 9.76 20.63 -0.80
C PRO A 38 10.96 20.88 -1.71
N ARG A 39 11.74 21.93 -1.42
CA ARG A 39 12.94 22.30 -2.18
C ARG A 39 14.18 22.12 -1.32
N LYS A 40 15.09 21.26 -1.80
CA LYS A 40 16.38 21.00 -1.16
C LYS A 40 17.48 21.86 -1.75
N ASP A 41 18.04 22.75 -0.93
CA ASP A 41 19.30 23.41 -1.22
C ASP A 41 20.45 22.57 -0.65
N LYS A 42 21.24 21.98 -1.54
CA LYS A 42 22.40 21.15 -1.16
C LYS A 42 23.58 21.97 -0.66
N LYS A 43 23.79 23.20 -1.18
CA LYS A 43 24.91 24.06 -0.79
C LYS A 43 24.67 24.65 0.59
N ALA A 44 23.47 25.17 0.82
CA ALA A 44 23.08 25.73 2.11
C ALA A 44 22.67 24.68 3.16
N LYS A 45 22.58 23.40 2.77
CA LYS A 45 22.03 22.30 3.59
C LYS A 45 20.68 22.67 4.21
N LYS A 46 19.81 23.27 3.41
CA LYS A 46 18.45 23.67 3.77
C LYS A 46 17.41 22.85 3.01
N ILE A 47 16.29 22.56 3.65
CA ILE A 47 15.08 22.04 3.02
C ILE A 47 13.97 23.02 3.34
N HIS A 48 13.41 23.65 2.31
CA HIS A 48 12.17 24.42 2.43
C HIS A 48 11.02 23.45 2.22
N PHE A 49 10.02 23.45 3.09
CA PHE A 49 8.83 22.62 2.93
C PHE A 49 7.79 23.27 2.03
N GLY A 50 7.75 24.60 2.04
CA GLY A 50 6.78 25.40 1.30
C GLY A 50 6.16 26.48 2.18
N ILE A 51 4.97 26.92 1.78
CA ILE A 51 4.22 27.99 2.44
C ILE A 51 3.14 27.38 3.33
N MET A 52 3.15 27.79 4.60
CA MET A 52 2.20 27.38 5.62
C MET A 52 1.36 28.57 6.06
N ASP A 53 0.04 28.42 5.96
CA ASP A 53 -0.93 29.37 6.49
C ASP A 53 -1.37 28.94 7.89
N ILE A 54 -1.11 29.81 8.87
CA ILE A 54 -1.50 29.62 10.27
C ILE A 54 -2.75 30.44 10.65
N GLY A 55 -3.50 30.94 9.67
CA GLY A 55 -4.73 31.71 9.86
C GLY A 55 -4.55 33.20 10.15
N ILE A 56 -3.40 33.59 10.71
CA ILE A 56 -3.04 35.00 10.96
C ILE A 56 -2.03 35.56 9.96
N THR A 57 -1.20 34.70 9.38
CA THR A 57 -0.22 35.04 8.34
C THR A 57 0.23 33.77 7.63
N SER A 58 0.89 33.92 6.49
CA SER A 58 1.56 32.84 5.77
C SER A 58 3.06 32.89 6.03
N LEU A 59 3.66 31.73 6.30
CA LEU A 59 5.07 31.58 6.65
C LEU A 59 5.75 30.59 5.71
N ASN A 60 6.96 30.92 5.28
CA ASN A 60 7.90 29.96 4.72
C ASN A 60 8.51 29.15 5.87
N VAL A 61 8.37 27.83 5.80
CA VAL A 61 8.87 26.92 6.85
C VAL A 61 9.89 25.97 6.24
N GLY A 62 10.97 25.74 6.97
CA GLY A 62 11.99 24.78 6.55
C GLY A 62 12.94 24.39 7.66
N ILE A 63 13.87 23.51 7.32
CA ILE A 63 14.89 22.98 8.23
C ILE A 63 16.29 23.10 7.64
N THR A 64 17.28 23.17 8.51
CA THR A 64 18.67 22.84 8.17
C THR A 64 18.97 21.39 8.58
N TYR A 65 19.85 20.72 7.85
CA TYR A 65 20.20 19.31 8.11
C TYR A 65 21.71 19.07 8.04
N LYS A 66 22.20 18.06 8.75
CA LYS A 66 23.60 17.60 8.65
C LYS A 66 23.72 16.48 7.61
N HIS A 67 22.83 15.50 7.70
CA HIS A 67 22.63 14.39 6.77
C HIS A 67 21.13 14.20 6.48
N ASN A 68 20.80 13.41 5.46
CA ASN A 68 19.40 13.18 5.09
C ASN A 68 18.64 12.56 6.28
N GLY A 69 17.48 13.13 6.62
CA GLY A 69 16.68 12.68 7.76
C GLY A 69 17.07 13.28 9.11
N SER A 70 17.99 14.25 9.17
CA SER A 70 18.28 15.01 10.40
C SER A 70 17.65 16.42 10.36
N ILE A 71 17.34 16.96 11.53
CA ILE A 71 16.89 18.35 11.73
C ILE A 71 17.85 19.02 12.72
N VAL A 72 18.71 19.89 12.21
CA VAL A 72 19.59 20.71 13.04
C VAL A 72 18.80 21.91 13.54
N ASN A 73 18.34 22.79 12.64
CA ASN A 73 17.53 23.95 12.98
C ASN A 73 16.20 23.93 12.23
N LEU A 74 15.17 24.53 12.84
CA LEU A 74 13.91 24.88 12.20
C LEU A 74 13.90 26.39 12.00
N PHE A 75 13.49 26.86 10.82
CA PHE A 75 13.33 28.28 10.54
C PHE A 75 11.93 28.65 10.08
N PHE A 76 11.54 29.87 10.43
CA PHE A 76 10.34 30.52 9.94
C PHE A 76 10.73 31.86 9.32
N GLU A 77 10.30 32.05 8.08
CA GLU A 77 10.51 33.24 7.26
C GLU A 77 9.15 33.79 6.84
N ASP A 78 9.05 35.11 6.78
CA ASP A 78 7.86 35.78 6.25
C ASP A 78 7.78 35.58 4.73
N VAL A 79 6.59 35.39 4.18
CA VAL A 79 6.42 35.04 2.76
C VAL A 79 6.74 36.21 1.84
N ASP A 80 6.33 37.41 2.22
CA ASP A 80 6.42 38.61 1.37
C ASP A 80 7.84 39.17 1.38
N THR A 81 8.43 39.27 2.58
CA THR A 81 9.76 39.86 2.76
C THR A 81 10.89 38.84 2.60
N LYS A 82 10.60 37.54 2.71
CA LYS A 82 11.57 36.43 2.78
C LYS A 82 12.62 36.62 3.89
N GLN A 83 12.34 37.49 4.84
CA GLN A 83 13.21 37.73 5.99
C GLN A 83 12.84 36.80 7.12
N GLU A 84 13.85 36.46 7.90
CA GLU A 84 13.68 35.70 9.11
C GLU A 84 12.81 36.49 10.11
N LEU A 85 11.74 35.86 10.59
CA LEU A 85 10.90 36.46 11.63
C LEU A 85 11.74 36.87 12.85
N GLU A 86 11.46 38.05 13.40
CA GLU A 86 12.09 38.49 14.63
C GLU A 86 11.65 37.62 15.80
N ALA A 87 12.62 37.06 16.51
CA ALA A 87 12.34 36.19 17.64
C ALA A 87 11.52 36.95 18.71
N GLY A 88 11.88 38.20 19.05
CA GLY A 88 11.23 38.98 20.09
C GLY A 88 9.75 39.30 19.86
N SER A 89 9.27 39.24 18.61
CA SER A 89 7.90 39.58 18.24
C SER A 89 6.85 38.70 18.96
N PRO A 90 5.62 39.18 19.16
CA PRO A 90 4.54 38.38 19.75
C PRO A 90 4.32 37.05 19.01
N LEU A 91 4.38 37.06 17.67
CA LEU A 91 4.29 35.85 16.85
C LEU A 91 5.48 34.92 17.06
N GLY A 92 6.71 35.46 17.06
CA GLY A 92 7.93 34.68 17.29
C GLY A 92 7.95 34.01 18.67
N GLN A 93 7.43 34.67 19.71
CA GLN A 93 7.29 34.09 21.05
C GLN A 93 6.30 32.92 21.07
N ARG A 94 5.13 33.07 20.44
CA ARG A 94 4.12 31.99 20.33
C ARG A 94 4.67 30.79 19.56
N LEU A 95 5.33 31.01 18.42
CA LEU A 95 5.98 29.96 17.64
C LEU A 95 7.07 29.23 18.44
N ARG A 96 7.87 29.95 19.25
CA ARG A 96 8.84 29.31 20.17
C ARG A 96 8.17 28.41 21.20
N GLN A 97 7.07 28.85 21.78
CA GLN A 97 6.32 28.04 22.74
C GLN A 97 5.77 26.78 22.08
N VAL A 98 5.24 26.89 20.86
CA VAL A 98 4.77 25.75 20.06
C VAL A 98 5.90 24.75 19.80
N VAL A 99 7.07 25.22 19.36
CA VAL A 99 8.23 24.34 19.11
C VAL A 99 8.70 23.64 20.40
N ARG A 100 8.64 24.32 21.55
CA ARG A 100 8.95 23.71 22.85
C ARG A 100 7.92 22.65 23.23
N LYS A 101 6.62 22.92 23.08
CA LYS A 101 5.54 21.94 23.30
C LYS A 101 5.73 20.71 22.39
N ALA A 102 5.99 20.93 21.10
CA ALA A 102 6.21 19.87 20.12
C ALA A 102 7.39 18.96 20.48
N ARG A 103 8.50 19.50 21.00
CA ARG A 103 9.60 18.67 21.50
C ARG A 103 9.21 17.81 22.69
N LYS A 104 8.44 18.38 23.61
CA LYS A 104 7.99 17.66 24.82
C LYS A 104 6.97 16.57 24.49
N ASN A 105 6.12 16.81 23.50
CA ASN A 105 5.02 15.92 23.11
C ASN A 105 5.42 14.90 22.02
N LYS A 106 6.72 14.72 21.74
CA LYS A 106 7.21 13.62 20.89
C LYS A 106 6.75 12.28 21.44
N GLY A 107 6.29 11.39 20.56
CA GLY A 107 5.71 10.08 20.91
C GLY A 107 4.33 10.12 21.59
N ALA A 108 3.77 11.29 21.89
CA ALA A 108 2.46 11.41 22.54
C ALA A 108 1.30 11.32 21.53
N TYR A 109 1.06 10.12 20.99
CA TYR A 109 0.01 9.89 20.00
C TYR A 109 -1.39 9.82 20.63
N LYS A 110 -2.36 10.41 19.94
CA LYS A 110 -3.79 10.24 20.22
C LYS A 110 -4.35 9.13 19.33
N LYS A 111 -5.27 8.34 19.88
CA LYS A 111 -5.98 7.27 19.16
C LYS A 111 -7.24 7.82 18.51
N PHE A 112 -7.31 7.75 17.18
CA PHE A 112 -8.48 8.15 16.39
C PHE A 112 -9.08 6.94 15.70
N PHE A 113 -10.33 6.61 16.01
CA PHE A 113 -11.04 5.58 15.25
C PHE A 113 -11.64 6.17 13.99
N VAL A 114 -11.38 5.51 12.87
CA VAL A 114 -11.84 5.90 11.54
C VAL A 114 -12.78 4.83 11.01
N LYS A 115 -13.90 5.25 10.41
CA LYS A 115 -14.86 4.40 9.70
C LYS A 115 -14.96 4.84 8.24
N ILE A 116 -14.90 3.88 7.32
CA ILE A 116 -15.09 4.10 5.87
C ILE A 116 -15.80 2.92 5.23
N GLY A 117 -16.58 3.17 4.18
CA GLY A 117 -17.13 2.11 3.32
C GLY A 117 -16.09 1.60 2.33
N ILE A 118 -15.98 0.28 2.19
CA ILE A 118 -15.31 -0.38 1.07
C ILE A 118 -16.34 -1.16 0.24
N LYS A 119 -16.16 -1.18 -1.07
CA LYS A 119 -17.07 -1.81 -2.03
C LYS A 119 -16.38 -2.99 -2.69
N SER A 120 -17.11 -4.10 -2.78
CA SER A 120 -16.77 -5.31 -3.51
C SER A 120 -18.06 -5.94 -4.04
N HIS A 121 -17.96 -6.88 -4.96
CA HIS A 121 -19.10 -7.60 -5.52
C HIS A 121 -18.90 -9.12 -5.39
N PRO A 122 -19.63 -9.81 -4.50
CA PRO A 122 -20.52 -9.30 -3.42
C PRO A 122 -19.78 -8.54 -2.30
N SER A 123 -20.50 -7.98 -1.31
CA SER A 123 -19.89 -7.29 -0.17
C SER A 123 -19.10 -8.24 0.73
N LEU A 124 -18.06 -7.74 1.39
CA LEU A 124 -17.30 -8.50 2.40
C LEU A 124 -18.14 -8.73 3.65
N SER A 125 -18.09 -9.96 4.18
CA SER A 125 -18.79 -10.36 5.39
C SER A 125 -18.34 -9.59 6.65
N ASN A 126 -19.07 -9.82 7.73
CA ASN A 126 -18.84 -9.16 9.02
C ASN A 126 -17.76 -9.89 9.82
N TYR A 127 -16.78 -9.14 10.30
CA TYR A 127 -15.66 -9.64 11.09
C TYR A 127 -15.35 -8.68 12.23
N LYS A 128 -14.88 -9.26 13.34
CA LYS A 128 -14.35 -8.55 14.49
C LYS A 128 -12.96 -9.08 14.79
N GLY A 129 -11.98 -8.21 14.58
CA GLY A 129 -10.62 -8.35 15.04
C GLY A 129 -10.41 -7.68 16.39
N GLU A 130 -9.16 -7.66 16.83
CA GLU A 130 -8.74 -6.93 18.04
C GLU A 130 -8.80 -5.42 17.83
N ASN A 131 -8.37 -4.95 16.66
CA ASN A 131 -8.30 -3.52 16.35
C ASN A 131 -9.06 -3.15 15.07
N PHE A 132 -9.87 -4.05 14.51
CA PHE A 132 -10.78 -3.68 13.43
C PHE A 132 -12.15 -4.36 13.52
N THR A 133 -13.13 -3.77 12.84
CA THR A 133 -14.42 -4.40 12.58
C THR A 133 -14.85 -4.14 11.14
N THR A 134 -15.46 -5.13 10.49
CA THR A 134 -16.18 -4.97 9.22
C THR A 134 -17.68 -5.18 9.45
N MET A 135 -18.50 -4.30 8.89
CA MET A 135 -19.96 -4.37 8.99
C MET A 135 -20.59 -4.03 7.65
N VAL A 136 -21.32 -4.97 7.06
CA VAL A 136 -22.13 -4.75 5.87
C VAL A 136 -23.14 -3.63 6.17
N SER A 137 -23.20 -2.69 5.24
CA SER A 137 -24.07 -1.53 5.23
C SER A 137 -25.27 -1.77 4.32
N VAL A 138 -26.35 -1.02 4.54
CA VAL A 138 -27.60 -1.13 3.78
C VAL A 138 -27.43 -0.71 2.32
N ASP A 139 -26.43 0.13 2.04
CA ASP A 139 -26.07 0.62 0.70
C ASP A 139 -25.14 -0.32 -0.09
N GLY A 140 -24.90 -1.54 0.40
CA GLY A 140 -24.05 -2.53 -0.26
C GLY A 140 -22.55 -2.33 -0.05
N PHE A 141 -22.14 -1.33 0.73
CA PHE A 141 -20.75 -1.21 1.19
C PHE A 141 -20.51 -2.11 2.40
N THR A 142 -19.24 -2.46 2.63
CA THR A 142 -18.78 -2.98 3.91
C THR A 142 -18.07 -1.85 4.65
N ASN A 143 -18.61 -1.42 5.78
CA ASN A 143 -17.95 -0.44 6.63
C ASN A 143 -16.79 -1.10 7.38
N ILE A 144 -15.57 -0.64 7.14
CA ILE A 144 -14.40 -1.02 7.94
C ILE A 144 -14.09 0.09 8.95
N THR A 145 -13.86 -0.30 10.21
CA THR A 145 -13.49 0.60 11.31
C THR A 145 -12.21 0.11 11.97
N PHE A 146 -11.23 1.00 12.16
CA PHE A 146 -9.96 0.69 12.83
C PHE A 146 -9.30 1.97 13.40
N PRO A 147 -8.38 1.87 14.37
CA PRO A 147 -7.70 3.02 14.95
C PRO A 147 -6.52 3.51 14.10
N ILE A 148 -6.25 4.81 14.19
CA ILE A 148 -5.08 5.51 13.68
C ILE A 148 -4.45 6.29 14.83
N TYR A 149 -3.15 6.11 15.03
CA TYR A 149 -2.38 6.84 16.03
C TYR A 149 -1.70 8.06 15.39
N ALA A 150 -2.06 9.27 15.86
CA ALA A 150 -1.58 10.53 15.29
C ALA A 150 -1.45 11.62 16.36
N HIS A 151 -0.61 12.64 16.12
CA HIS A 151 -0.48 13.77 17.04
C HIS A 151 -1.70 14.69 17.02
N GLY A 152 -2.35 14.81 15.86
CA GLY A 152 -3.53 15.65 15.64
C GLY A 152 -4.44 15.13 14.54
N LYS A 153 -5.62 15.73 14.41
CA LYS A 153 -6.65 15.30 13.45
C LYS A 153 -6.19 15.49 12.00
N GLY A 154 -5.46 16.57 11.69
CA GLY A 154 -4.93 16.82 10.34
C GLY A 154 -3.96 15.76 9.81
N GLN A 155 -3.43 14.89 10.66
CA GLN A 155 -2.55 13.78 10.26
C GLN A 155 -3.27 12.45 10.05
N VAL A 156 -4.56 12.38 10.42
CA VAL A 156 -5.32 11.14 10.27
C VAL A 156 -5.37 10.75 8.80
N ASP A 157 -5.64 11.69 7.90
CA ASP A 157 -5.71 11.45 6.45
C ASP A 157 -4.43 10.83 5.86
N SER A 158 -3.27 11.41 6.22
CA SER A 158 -1.98 10.99 5.64
C SER A 158 -1.57 9.59 6.06
N LYS A 159 -2.06 9.10 7.22
CA LYS A 159 -1.82 7.74 7.72
C LYS A 159 -2.94 6.77 7.33
N PHE A 160 -4.18 7.24 7.32
CA PHE A 160 -5.37 6.44 7.11
C PHE A 160 -5.44 5.87 5.70
N PHE A 161 -5.30 6.69 4.65
CA PHE A 161 -5.46 6.19 3.27
C PHE A 161 -4.41 5.15 2.86
N PRO A 162 -3.11 5.31 3.17
CA PRO A 162 -2.13 4.27 2.91
C PRO A 162 -2.45 2.97 3.67
N LYS A 163 -2.90 3.06 4.92
CA LYS A 163 -3.26 1.89 5.73
C LYS A 163 -4.49 1.18 5.18
N LEU A 164 -5.54 1.92 4.83
CA LEU A 164 -6.73 1.38 4.17
C LEU A 164 -6.36 0.69 2.85
N LYS A 165 -5.47 1.29 2.07
CA LYS A 165 -4.99 0.69 0.82
C LYS A 165 -4.30 -0.64 1.07
N GLN A 166 -3.41 -0.73 2.07
CA GLN A 166 -2.75 -1.98 2.46
C GLN A 166 -3.78 -3.07 2.83
N ILE A 167 -4.81 -2.72 3.59
CA ILE A 167 -5.88 -3.66 3.96
C ILE A 167 -6.65 -4.13 2.72
N MET A 168 -7.09 -3.22 1.85
CA MET A 168 -7.81 -3.57 0.61
C MET A 168 -6.95 -4.40 -0.36
N ASP A 169 -5.66 -4.07 -0.48
CA ASP A 169 -4.72 -4.81 -1.32
C ASP A 169 -4.59 -6.26 -0.83
N PHE A 170 -4.43 -6.46 0.48
CA PHE A 170 -4.39 -7.80 1.07
C PHE A 170 -5.72 -8.54 0.91
N LEU A 171 -6.84 -7.90 1.24
CA LEU A 171 -8.17 -8.50 1.08
C LEU A 171 -8.41 -8.94 -0.36
N SER A 172 -7.88 -8.20 -1.34
CA SER A 172 -7.98 -8.58 -2.75
C SER A 172 -7.29 -9.91 -3.05
N VAL A 173 -6.11 -10.15 -2.48
CA VAL A 173 -5.40 -11.44 -2.60
C VAL A 173 -6.18 -12.56 -1.89
N GLU A 174 -6.62 -12.30 -0.67
CA GLU A 174 -7.31 -13.28 0.18
C GLU A 174 -8.66 -13.72 -0.41
N THR A 175 -9.32 -12.84 -1.16
CA THR A 175 -10.68 -13.07 -1.67
C THR A 175 -10.78 -13.21 -3.18
N ASN A 176 -9.70 -12.94 -3.92
CA ASN A 176 -9.70 -12.84 -5.39
C ASN A 176 -10.67 -11.75 -5.94
N SER A 177 -10.97 -10.72 -5.14
CA SER A 177 -11.89 -9.64 -5.51
C SER A 177 -11.22 -8.27 -5.48
N PRO A 178 -11.54 -7.36 -6.41
CA PRO A 178 -11.12 -5.97 -6.29
C PRO A 178 -11.96 -5.24 -5.22
N PHE A 179 -11.31 -4.32 -4.51
CA PHE A 179 -11.92 -3.42 -3.53
C PHE A 179 -11.77 -1.96 -3.93
N GLU A 180 -12.86 -1.22 -3.77
CA GLU A 180 -12.90 0.23 -3.93
C GLU A 180 -13.27 0.88 -2.62
N ARG A 181 -12.79 2.10 -2.38
CA ARG A 181 -13.13 2.86 -1.18
C ARG A 181 -14.22 3.88 -1.50
N ASP A 182 -15.04 4.19 -0.52
CA ASP A 182 -15.87 5.38 -0.54
C ASP A 182 -15.01 6.65 -0.49
N TYR A 183 -15.60 7.77 -0.91
CA TYR A 183 -14.97 9.09 -0.89
C TYR A 183 -15.01 9.71 0.51
N LYS A 184 -16.01 9.35 1.33
CA LYS A 184 -16.19 9.92 2.67
C LYS A 184 -15.77 8.93 3.75
N TYR A 185 -15.14 9.45 4.80
CA TYR A 185 -14.82 8.70 6.01
C TYR A 185 -15.23 9.52 7.24
N TYR A 186 -15.37 8.83 8.37
CA TYR A 186 -15.83 9.40 9.63
C TYR A 186 -14.82 9.14 10.75
N THR A 187 -14.48 10.18 11.52
CA THR A 187 -13.59 10.07 12.70
C THR A 187 -14.40 10.10 14.00
N GLY A 188 -13.90 9.44 15.05
CA GLY A 188 -14.48 9.52 16.40
C GLY A 188 -15.52 8.44 16.73
N GLN A 189 -15.60 7.40 15.91
CA GLN A 189 -16.45 6.24 16.19
C GLN A 189 -15.80 5.35 17.26
N LYS A 190 -16.52 4.39 17.83
CA LYS A 190 -15.92 3.29 18.61
C LYS A 190 -16.00 2.02 17.78
N LEU A 191 -15.12 1.05 18.04
CA LEU A 191 -15.32 -0.29 17.50
C LEU A 191 -16.68 -0.81 17.97
N VAL A 192 -17.42 -1.45 17.06
CA VAL A 192 -18.73 -2.01 17.38
C VAL A 192 -18.54 -3.12 18.43
N GLY A 193 -19.26 -3.01 19.56
CA GLY A 193 -19.14 -3.97 20.66
C GLY A 193 -19.73 -5.36 20.34
N ILE A 194 -20.66 -5.41 19.38
CA ILE A 194 -21.35 -6.64 18.97
C ILE A 194 -20.37 -7.54 18.20
N SER A 195 -20.23 -8.79 18.65
CA SER A 195 -19.50 -9.81 17.88
C SER A 195 -20.44 -10.35 16.79
N PRO A 196 -20.16 -10.11 15.50
CA PRO A 196 -20.99 -10.65 14.43
C PRO A 196 -20.87 -12.19 14.40
N ASN A 197 -21.87 -12.86 13.82
CA ASN A 197 -21.74 -14.26 13.45
C ASN A 197 -20.78 -14.36 12.26
N GLU A 198 -19.50 -14.57 12.55
CA GLU A 198 -18.44 -14.63 11.54
C GLU A 198 -18.55 -15.91 10.70
N VAL A 199 -18.39 -15.77 9.38
CA VAL A 199 -18.40 -16.89 8.44
C VAL A 199 -17.06 -16.89 7.71
N TYR A 200 -16.41 -18.05 7.67
CA TYR A 200 -15.07 -18.19 7.11
C TYR A 200 -15.05 -19.03 5.83
N GLN A 201 -13.96 -18.87 5.08
CA GLN A 201 -13.59 -19.75 3.98
C GLN A 201 -13.51 -21.21 4.47
N VAL A 202 -13.95 -22.14 3.62
CA VAL A 202 -13.69 -23.57 3.83
C VAL A 202 -12.30 -23.86 3.26
N PRO A 203 -11.45 -24.65 3.94
CA PRO A 203 -10.20 -25.12 3.36
C PRO A 203 -10.50 -25.79 2.02
N ILE A 204 -9.95 -25.24 0.94
CA ILE A 204 -10.02 -25.89 -0.36
C ILE A 204 -8.87 -26.89 -0.44
N ALA A 205 -9.13 -28.09 -0.94
CA ALA A 205 -8.07 -29.05 -1.23
C ALA A 205 -7.08 -28.44 -2.24
N THR A 206 -5.79 -28.77 -2.12
CA THR A 206 -4.79 -28.39 -3.12
C THR A 206 -5.30 -28.73 -4.53
N ASN A 207 -5.32 -27.73 -5.42
CA ASN A 207 -5.76 -27.80 -6.83
C ASN A 207 -7.25 -27.60 -7.14
N ASP A 208 -8.11 -27.31 -6.16
CA ASP A 208 -9.48 -26.91 -6.45
C ASP A 208 -9.55 -25.39 -6.67
N PHE A 209 -9.24 -25.00 -7.91
CA PHE A 209 -9.24 -23.62 -8.38
C PHE A 209 -10.67 -23.12 -8.49
N THR A 210 -11.07 -22.18 -7.64
CA THR A 210 -12.45 -21.66 -7.67
C THR A 210 -12.67 -20.68 -8.82
N TYR A 211 -11.60 -20.06 -9.35
CA TYR A 211 -11.60 -18.95 -10.32
C TYR A 211 -12.49 -17.75 -9.95
N GLN A 212 -13.17 -17.84 -8.80
CA GLN A 212 -14.23 -17.00 -8.30
C GLN A 212 -13.93 -16.65 -6.83
N PRO A 213 -14.46 -15.52 -6.36
CA PRO A 213 -14.36 -15.15 -4.95
C PRO A 213 -14.98 -16.20 -4.04
N PHE A 214 -14.41 -16.34 -2.85
CA PHE A 214 -14.98 -17.20 -1.81
C PHE A 214 -16.26 -16.56 -1.27
N VAL A 215 -17.42 -17.07 -1.68
CA VAL A 215 -18.73 -16.52 -1.29
C VAL A 215 -19.48 -17.52 -0.42
N ARG A 216 -19.99 -17.04 0.73
CA ARG A 216 -20.93 -17.79 1.58
C ARG A 216 -22.04 -16.85 2.05
N ASN A 217 -23.27 -17.34 2.04
CA ASN A 217 -24.46 -16.56 2.40
C ASN A 217 -24.60 -15.23 1.63
N GLY A 218 -24.15 -15.19 0.36
CA GLY A 218 -24.18 -13.99 -0.47
C GLY A 218 -23.09 -12.96 -0.16
N TYR A 219 -22.13 -13.26 0.71
CA TYR A 219 -21.02 -12.39 1.08
C TYR A 219 -19.68 -13.01 0.75
N ILE A 220 -18.70 -12.17 0.39
CA ILE A 220 -17.30 -12.58 0.30
C ILE A 220 -16.80 -12.90 1.71
N VAL A 221 -16.12 -14.03 1.84
CA VAL A 221 -15.54 -14.48 3.11
C VAL A 221 -14.01 -14.58 3.04
N ILE A 222 -13.36 -14.31 4.18
CA ILE A 222 -11.92 -14.50 4.39
C ILE A 222 -11.67 -15.73 5.27
N SER A 223 -10.43 -16.24 5.31
CA SER A 223 -10.03 -17.26 6.27
C SER A 223 -9.82 -16.67 7.67
N GLU A 224 -9.77 -17.53 8.70
CA GLU A 224 -9.41 -17.10 10.05
C GLU A 224 -8.00 -16.49 10.11
N ILE A 225 -7.06 -17.08 9.37
CA ILE A 225 -5.69 -16.56 9.24
C ILE A 225 -5.73 -15.20 8.55
N GLY A 226 -6.53 -15.05 7.50
CA GLY A 226 -6.74 -13.78 6.83
C GLY A 226 -7.26 -12.69 7.76
N LYS A 227 -8.20 -13.03 8.65
CA LYS A 227 -8.69 -12.11 9.69
C LYS A 227 -7.56 -11.63 10.61
N ARG A 228 -6.74 -12.56 11.11
CA ARG A 228 -5.57 -12.24 11.96
C ARG A 228 -4.53 -11.40 11.22
N PHE A 229 -4.33 -11.66 9.93
CA PHE A 229 -3.40 -10.87 9.12
C PHE A 229 -3.91 -9.44 8.91
N VAL A 230 -5.22 -9.21 8.79
CA VAL A 230 -5.80 -7.86 8.79
C VAL A 230 -5.53 -7.14 10.11
N ASP A 231 -5.71 -7.80 11.26
CA ASP A 231 -5.34 -7.24 12.57
C ASP A 231 -3.84 -6.90 12.62
N TYR A 232 -2.98 -7.79 12.14
CA TYR A 232 -1.53 -7.55 12.07
C TYR A 232 -1.19 -6.32 11.23
N ILE A 233 -1.81 -6.14 10.05
CA ILE A 233 -1.63 -4.95 9.21
C ILE A 233 -2.09 -3.68 9.94
N VAL A 234 -3.24 -3.74 10.60
CA VAL A 234 -3.83 -2.61 11.35
C VAL A 234 -2.94 -2.21 12.52
N ASN A 235 -2.39 -3.18 13.25
CA ASN A 235 -1.55 -2.97 14.43
C ASN A 235 -0.12 -2.54 14.09
N THR A 236 0.33 -2.78 12.85
CA THR A 236 1.70 -2.46 12.44
C THR A 236 1.79 -1.01 11.97
N ASP A 237 2.21 -0.10 12.85
CA ASP A 237 2.48 1.30 12.48
C ASP A 237 3.67 1.42 11.51
N LYS A 238 4.72 0.62 11.74
CA LYS A 238 5.95 0.64 10.94
C LYS A 238 6.19 -0.71 10.31
N LEU A 239 6.07 -0.76 8.99
CA LEU A 239 6.25 -2.00 8.23
C LEU A 239 7.72 -2.43 8.26
N ASP A 240 7.96 -3.67 8.65
CA ASP A 240 9.25 -4.31 8.37
C ASP A 240 9.42 -4.49 6.84
N LYS A 241 10.66 -4.76 6.42
CA LYS A 241 11.01 -4.87 5.00
C LYS A 241 10.18 -5.93 4.28
N ASP A 242 9.95 -7.07 4.91
CA ASP A 242 9.28 -8.21 4.29
C ASP A 242 7.78 -7.96 4.18
N LEU A 243 7.15 -7.44 5.24
CA LEU A 243 5.75 -7.02 5.19
C LEU A 243 5.52 -5.91 4.16
N ALA A 244 6.43 -4.94 4.07
CA ALA A 244 6.36 -3.87 3.08
C ALA A 244 6.47 -4.40 1.65
N LEU A 245 7.32 -5.39 1.39
CA LEU A 245 7.42 -6.06 0.09
C LEU A 245 6.15 -6.87 -0.21
N PHE A 246 5.65 -7.63 0.75
CA PHE A 246 4.45 -8.43 0.56
C PHE A 246 3.22 -7.56 0.24
N LEU A 247 3.01 -6.46 0.98
CA LEU A 247 1.89 -5.54 0.70
C LEU A 247 2.04 -4.83 -0.65
N LYS A 248 3.27 -4.61 -1.15
CA LYS A 248 3.49 -4.13 -2.53
C LYS A 248 3.11 -5.19 -3.56
N ALA A 249 3.43 -6.46 -3.32
CA ALA A 249 2.96 -7.57 -4.15
C ALA A 249 1.42 -7.63 -4.16
N CYS A 250 0.76 -7.52 -2.99
CA CYS A 250 -0.69 -7.41 -2.91
C CYS A 250 -1.23 -6.20 -3.70
N SER A 251 -0.54 -5.05 -3.68
CA SER A 251 -0.93 -3.89 -4.47
C SER A 251 -0.89 -4.15 -5.97
N HIS A 252 0.13 -4.85 -6.48
CA HIS A 252 0.20 -5.23 -7.88
C HIS A 252 -0.96 -6.17 -8.25
N TYR A 253 -1.21 -7.19 -7.43
CA TYR A 253 -2.32 -8.12 -7.62
C TYR A 253 -3.68 -7.40 -7.63
N HIS A 254 -3.94 -6.57 -6.62
CA HIS A 254 -5.19 -5.84 -6.50
C HIS A 254 -5.42 -4.88 -7.68
N THR A 255 -4.35 -4.25 -8.16
CA THR A 255 -4.42 -3.37 -9.33
C THR A 255 -4.71 -4.20 -10.59
N ALA A 256 -4.09 -5.37 -10.75
CA ALA A 256 -4.41 -6.30 -11.83
C ALA A 256 -5.90 -6.68 -11.83
N ARG A 257 -6.47 -7.01 -10.66
CA ARG A 257 -7.91 -7.33 -10.50
C ARG A 257 -8.86 -6.19 -10.91
N LYS A 258 -8.41 -4.94 -10.90
CA LYS A 258 -9.21 -3.79 -11.36
C LYS A 258 -9.22 -3.62 -12.87
N TYR A 259 -8.21 -4.15 -13.56
CA TYR A 259 -8.01 -3.96 -15.00
C TYR A 259 -8.11 -5.26 -15.82
N ASP A 260 -8.16 -6.44 -15.20
CA ASP A 260 -8.12 -7.71 -15.90
C ASP A 260 -9.36 -8.02 -16.76
N ASN A 261 -10.44 -7.27 -16.59
CA ASN A 261 -11.60 -7.32 -17.48
C ASN A 261 -11.50 -6.41 -18.71
N LYS A 262 -10.43 -5.61 -18.83
CA LYS A 262 -10.29 -4.57 -19.85
C LYS A 262 -8.92 -4.55 -20.54
N LEU A 263 -7.84 -4.84 -19.82
CA LEU A 263 -6.47 -4.62 -20.25
C LEU A 263 -5.60 -5.84 -19.93
N THR A 264 -5.64 -6.83 -20.82
CA THR A 264 -4.99 -8.15 -20.68
C THR A 264 -3.50 -8.04 -20.38
N GLU A 265 -2.77 -7.21 -21.14
CA GLU A 265 -1.32 -7.04 -21.04
C GLU A 265 -0.92 -6.39 -19.72
N ILE A 266 -1.67 -5.36 -19.30
CA ILE A 266 -1.42 -4.64 -18.04
C ILE A 266 -1.70 -5.57 -16.86
N ALA A 267 -2.84 -6.26 -16.86
CA ALA A 267 -3.20 -7.19 -15.80
C ALA A 267 -2.18 -8.33 -15.69
N THR A 268 -1.80 -8.93 -16.82
CA THR A 268 -0.76 -9.98 -16.86
C THR A 268 0.56 -9.49 -16.30
N THR A 269 0.99 -8.30 -16.72
CA THR A 269 2.24 -7.72 -16.24
C THR A 269 2.20 -7.53 -14.73
N LEU A 270 1.10 -7.01 -14.19
CA LEU A 270 0.92 -6.76 -12.76
C LEU A 270 0.82 -8.05 -11.94
N TYR A 271 0.12 -9.09 -12.43
CA TYR A 271 0.08 -10.38 -11.75
C TYR A 271 1.48 -10.97 -11.60
N LEU A 272 2.26 -10.99 -12.68
CA LEU A 272 3.62 -11.52 -12.63
C LEU A 272 4.55 -10.65 -11.79
N SER A 273 4.41 -9.32 -11.86
CA SER A 273 5.15 -8.39 -11.00
C SER A 273 4.87 -8.62 -9.51
N ALA A 274 3.65 -9.02 -9.14
CA ALA A 274 3.34 -9.35 -7.75
C ALA A 274 4.26 -10.46 -7.23
N LEU A 275 4.48 -11.52 -8.01
CA LEU A 275 5.36 -12.62 -7.62
C LEU A 275 6.84 -12.24 -7.67
N GLU A 276 7.25 -11.43 -8.66
CA GLU A 276 8.62 -10.89 -8.73
C GLU A 276 8.97 -10.11 -7.45
N VAL A 277 8.02 -9.33 -6.91
CA VAL A 277 8.18 -8.60 -5.65
C VAL A 277 8.17 -9.55 -4.46
N THR A 278 7.24 -10.53 -4.40
CA THR A 278 7.20 -11.52 -3.31
C THR A 278 8.50 -12.29 -3.17
N THR A 279 9.12 -12.68 -4.29
CA THR A 279 10.39 -13.43 -4.27
C THR A 279 11.59 -12.61 -3.74
N LEU A 280 11.46 -11.29 -3.56
CA LEU A 280 12.50 -10.47 -2.92
C LEU A 280 12.56 -10.67 -1.40
N ILE A 281 11.50 -11.21 -0.79
CA ILE A 281 11.45 -11.54 0.63
C ILE A 281 12.41 -12.69 0.89
N GLY A 282 13.37 -12.47 1.79
CA GLY A 282 14.44 -13.44 2.09
C GLY A 282 15.51 -13.61 1.01
N PHE A 283 15.45 -12.89 -0.12
CA PHE A 283 16.47 -12.98 -1.17
C PHE A 283 17.71 -12.14 -0.82
N GLN A 284 18.88 -12.74 -1.02
CA GLN A 284 20.17 -12.06 -0.93
C GLN A 284 20.78 -11.97 -2.33
N GLU A 285 21.18 -10.77 -2.74
CA GLU A 285 21.80 -10.55 -4.05
C GLU A 285 23.20 -11.19 -4.08
N GLU A 286 23.41 -12.06 -5.06
CA GLU A 286 24.75 -12.52 -5.42
C GLU A 286 25.32 -11.63 -6.53
N THR A 287 26.57 -11.20 -6.37
CA THR A 287 27.33 -10.52 -7.42
C THR A 287 28.24 -11.49 -8.16
N CYS A 288 28.47 -11.23 -9.43
CA CYS A 288 29.48 -11.95 -10.19
C CYS A 288 30.87 -11.65 -9.62
N LYS A 289 31.67 -12.69 -9.35
CA LYS A 289 33.02 -12.52 -8.80
C LYS A 289 34.00 -11.85 -9.77
N GLU A 290 33.71 -11.87 -11.07
CA GLU A 290 34.60 -11.34 -12.11
C GLU A 290 34.26 -9.90 -12.50
N CYS A 291 32.97 -9.57 -12.68
CA CYS A 291 32.54 -8.25 -13.16
C CYS A 291 31.79 -7.42 -12.11
N SER A 292 31.60 -7.95 -10.89
CA SER A 292 30.86 -7.32 -9.79
C SER A 292 29.41 -6.93 -10.13
N GLN A 293 28.87 -7.37 -11.27
CA GLN A 293 27.47 -7.12 -11.63
C GLN A 293 26.53 -8.03 -10.82
N PRO A 294 25.34 -7.55 -10.44
CA PRO A 294 24.32 -8.39 -9.79
C PRO A 294 23.89 -9.54 -10.70
N LYS A 295 23.83 -10.76 -10.16
CA LYS A 295 23.25 -11.91 -10.86
C LYS A 295 21.73 -11.82 -10.79
N TYR A 296 21.11 -11.28 -11.83
CA TYR A 296 19.65 -11.22 -11.92
C TYR A 296 19.06 -12.62 -12.15
N GLN A 297 18.47 -13.19 -11.09
CA GLN A 297 17.82 -14.52 -11.13
C GLN A 297 16.30 -14.41 -11.02
N ILE A 298 15.69 -13.32 -11.49
CA ILE A 298 14.25 -13.05 -11.32
C ILE A 298 13.40 -14.21 -11.86
N SER A 299 13.60 -14.62 -13.11
CA SER A 299 12.87 -15.73 -13.72
C SER A 299 13.04 -17.03 -12.92
N LYS A 300 14.27 -17.37 -12.51
CA LYS A 300 14.54 -18.56 -11.70
C LYS A 300 13.80 -18.53 -10.36
N ARG A 301 13.76 -17.38 -9.68
CA ARG A 301 13.04 -17.23 -8.41
C ARG A 301 11.53 -17.40 -8.58
N VAL A 302 10.95 -16.80 -9.63
CA VAL A 302 9.52 -16.91 -9.92
C VAL A 302 9.16 -18.36 -10.29
N ARG A 303 9.98 -19.03 -11.10
CA ARG A 303 9.83 -20.46 -11.43
C ARG A 303 9.89 -21.34 -10.18
N GLY A 304 10.87 -21.11 -9.30
CA GLY A 304 10.97 -21.85 -8.04
C GLY A 304 9.79 -21.62 -7.08
N LEU A 305 9.19 -20.42 -7.10
CA LEU A 305 7.96 -20.14 -6.35
C LEU A 305 6.76 -20.93 -6.92
N ALA A 306 6.64 -20.97 -8.25
CA ALA A 306 5.60 -21.72 -8.93
C ALA A 306 5.72 -23.23 -8.66
N GLU A 307 6.92 -23.80 -8.79
CA GLU A 307 7.19 -25.21 -8.51
C GLU A 307 6.97 -25.58 -7.04
N LYS A 308 7.12 -24.63 -6.11
CA LYS A 308 6.90 -24.87 -4.68
C LYS A 308 5.42 -25.03 -4.34
N TYR A 309 4.56 -24.18 -4.89
CA TYR A 309 3.16 -24.09 -4.46
C TYR A 309 2.18 -24.69 -5.47
N LEU A 310 2.49 -24.68 -6.76
CA LEU A 310 1.61 -25.25 -7.79
C LEU A 310 1.98 -26.71 -8.06
N ASN A 311 1.01 -27.49 -8.53
CA ASN A 311 1.30 -28.81 -9.09
C ASN A 311 2.09 -28.68 -10.42
N ALA A 312 2.67 -29.79 -10.88
CA ALA A 312 3.55 -29.80 -12.05
C ALA A 312 2.90 -29.23 -13.33
N ASP A 313 1.64 -29.54 -13.60
CA ASP A 313 0.93 -29.08 -14.80
C ASP A 313 0.62 -27.57 -14.72
N ALA A 314 0.12 -27.11 -13.58
CA ALA A 314 -0.16 -25.70 -13.34
C ALA A 314 1.12 -24.86 -13.33
N ALA A 315 2.21 -25.38 -12.75
CA ALA A 315 3.53 -24.74 -12.79
C ALA A 315 4.03 -24.61 -14.23
N LYS A 316 3.94 -25.67 -15.04
CA LYS A 316 4.35 -25.63 -16.45
C LYS A 316 3.57 -24.57 -17.23
N GLY A 317 2.25 -24.57 -17.16
CA GLY A 317 1.41 -23.58 -17.83
C GLY A 317 1.70 -22.14 -17.36
N PHE A 318 1.91 -21.96 -16.05
CA PHE A 318 2.28 -20.65 -15.50
C PHE A 318 3.63 -20.14 -16.03
N ILE A 319 4.63 -21.01 -16.14
CA ILE A 319 5.96 -20.65 -16.66
C ILE A 319 5.89 -20.23 -18.13
N GLU A 320 5.06 -20.89 -18.94
CA GLU A 320 4.81 -20.48 -20.33
C GLU A 320 4.22 -19.06 -20.41
N TYR A 321 3.30 -18.70 -19.51
CA TYR A 321 2.78 -17.33 -19.44
C TYR A 321 3.84 -16.30 -19.05
N TYR A 322 4.73 -16.65 -18.11
CA TYR A 322 5.83 -15.78 -17.71
C TYR A 322 6.76 -15.47 -18.89
N ASP A 323 7.12 -16.50 -19.65
CA ASP A 323 8.00 -16.36 -20.81
C ASP A 323 7.33 -15.52 -21.93
N LYS A 324 6.02 -15.70 -22.17
CA LYS A 324 5.24 -14.87 -23.09
C LYS A 324 5.22 -13.39 -22.68
N ARG A 325 4.98 -13.07 -21.40
CA ARG A 325 5.03 -11.67 -20.91
C ARG A 325 6.42 -11.05 -21.06
N SER A 326 7.48 -11.83 -20.89
CA SER A 326 8.85 -11.34 -21.14
C SER A 326 9.03 -10.93 -22.60
N LYS A 327 8.53 -11.72 -23.56
CA LYS A 327 8.57 -11.36 -24.98
C LYS A 327 7.74 -10.11 -25.28
N TYR A 328 6.56 -9.96 -24.67
CA TYR A 328 5.78 -8.72 -24.78
C TYR A 328 6.57 -7.49 -24.36
N LEU A 329 7.15 -7.50 -23.15
CA LEU A 329 7.85 -6.32 -22.62
C LEU A 329 9.14 -5.99 -23.36
N HIS A 330 9.84 -6.99 -23.90
CA HIS A 330 11.19 -6.79 -24.47
C HIS A 330 11.24 -6.83 -26.00
N ARG A 331 10.25 -7.44 -26.64
CA ARG A 331 10.19 -7.62 -28.11
C ARG A 331 8.94 -6.99 -28.73
N GLY A 332 7.98 -6.55 -27.93
CA GLY A 332 6.73 -5.97 -28.42
C GLY A 332 5.73 -7.00 -28.94
N GLU A 333 5.90 -8.29 -28.60
CA GLU A 333 4.98 -9.37 -29.00
C GLU A 333 3.66 -9.24 -28.21
N MET A 334 2.53 -9.03 -28.90
CA MET A 334 1.23 -8.85 -28.23
C MET A 334 0.75 -10.14 -27.53
N LEU A 335 0.13 -10.01 -26.35
CA LEU A 335 -0.41 -11.14 -25.58
C LEU A 335 -1.86 -11.46 -25.94
N SER A 336 -2.56 -10.47 -26.48
CA SER A 336 -3.87 -10.60 -27.10
C SER A 336 -3.93 -9.83 -28.40
N GLU A 337 -4.69 -10.35 -29.37
CA GLU A 337 -5.11 -9.59 -30.54
C GLU A 337 -6.48 -8.97 -30.22
N ASP A 338 -6.68 -7.70 -30.58
CA ASP A 338 -7.96 -6.97 -30.44
C ASP A 338 -9.02 -7.47 -31.45
N SER A 339 -9.13 -8.78 -31.65
CA SER A 339 -10.24 -9.38 -32.38
C SER A 339 -11.45 -9.44 -31.44
N LEU A 340 -12.32 -8.44 -31.53
CA LEU A 340 -13.65 -8.41 -30.90
C LEU A 340 -14.38 -9.73 -31.18
N PHE A 341 -14.42 -10.64 -30.20
CA PHE A 341 -15.03 -11.95 -30.36
C PHE A 341 -16.55 -11.88 -30.19
N SER A 342 -17.26 -12.12 -31.29
CA SER A 342 -18.51 -12.91 -31.24
C SER A 342 -18.43 -14.15 -32.14
N HIS A 343 -17.50 -14.22 -33.09
CA HIS A 343 -17.29 -15.35 -33.99
C HIS A 343 -15.79 -15.59 -34.22
N SER A 344 -15.28 -16.75 -33.80
CA SER A 344 -13.95 -17.24 -34.16
C SER A 344 -14.05 -18.19 -35.35
N PHE A 345 -13.19 -18.02 -36.36
CA PHE A 345 -13.01 -18.98 -37.44
C PHE A 345 -11.51 -19.31 -37.56
N PRO A 346 -11.15 -20.56 -37.92
CA PRO A 346 -9.75 -20.95 -38.00
C PRO A 346 -9.06 -20.18 -39.12
N MET A 347 -8.03 -19.41 -38.76
CA MET A 347 -7.13 -18.75 -39.71
C MET A 347 -5.74 -19.35 -39.56
N LEU A 348 -5.15 -19.82 -40.65
CA LEU A 348 -3.78 -20.31 -40.64
C LEU A 348 -2.79 -19.17 -40.43
N ASP A 349 -1.76 -19.43 -39.64
CA ASP A 349 -0.65 -18.53 -39.40
C ASP A 349 0.64 -19.32 -39.44
N LYS A 350 1.48 -19.03 -40.44
CA LYS A 350 2.76 -19.71 -40.66
C LYS A 350 3.81 -19.38 -39.60
N ASP A 351 3.63 -18.25 -38.91
CA ASP A 351 4.57 -17.74 -37.92
C ASP A 351 4.11 -18.11 -36.49
N SER A 352 2.90 -18.68 -36.34
CA SER A 352 2.36 -19.20 -35.08
C SER A 352 2.88 -20.61 -34.77
N GLU A 353 3.23 -20.87 -33.51
CA GLU A 353 3.65 -22.20 -33.01
C GLU A 353 2.61 -23.29 -33.28
N HIS A 354 1.32 -22.93 -33.30
CA HIS A 354 0.23 -23.87 -33.51
C HIS A 354 -0.27 -23.93 -34.97
N GLY A 355 0.37 -23.18 -35.88
CA GLY A 355 -0.02 -23.11 -37.30
C GLY A 355 -1.31 -22.33 -37.57
N CYS A 356 -1.94 -21.76 -36.54
CA CYS A 356 -3.17 -20.98 -36.61
C CYS A 356 -3.07 -19.70 -35.77
N LYS A 357 -3.81 -18.66 -36.16
CA LYS A 357 -4.02 -17.47 -35.34
C LYS A 357 -4.81 -17.83 -34.08
N MET A 358 -4.36 -17.30 -32.94
CA MET A 358 -5.08 -17.37 -31.67
C MET A 358 -5.38 -15.96 -31.21
N GLY A 359 -6.65 -15.63 -30.91
CA GLY A 359 -6.97 -14.26 -30.47
C GLY A 359 -6.52 -13.93 -29.05
N ALA A 360 -6.35 -14.93 -28.18
CA ALA A 360 -5.70 -14.76 -26.88
C ALA A 360 -4.57 -15.78 -26.74
N HIS A 361 -3.34 -15.31 -26.57
CA HIS A 361 -2.17 -16.17 -26.38
C HIS A 361 -1.97 -16.58 -24.92
N ILE A 362 -2.80 -16.05 -24.01
CA ILE A 362 -2.74 -16.29 -22.58
C ILE A 362 -4.14 -16.46 -21.97
N ASN A 363 -4.27 -17.33 -20.96
CA ASN A 363 -5.49 -17.41 -20.15
C ASN A 363 -5.33 -16.56 -18.89
N LEU A 364 -5.94 -15.37 -18.92
CA LEU A 364 -5.83 -14.41 -17.81
C LEU A 364 -6.47 -14.91 -16.52
N MET A 365 -7.49 -15.77 -16.61
CA MET A 365 -8.11 -16.37 -15.42
C MET A 365 -7.15 -17.32 -14.70
N ASP A 366 -6.38 -18.11 -15.45
CA ASP A 366 -5.37 -19.02 -14.88
C ASP A 366 -4.23 -18.23 -14.25
N ILE A 367 -3.75 -17.17 -14.91
CA ILE A 367 -2.69 -16.31 -14.35
C ILE A 367 -3.18 -15.66 -13.05
N ARG A 368 -4.41 -15.13 -13.04
CA ARG A 368 -5.02 -14.54 -11.84
C ARG A 368 -5.08 -15.53 -10.69
N GLU A 369 -5.61 -16.72 -10.94
CA GLU A 369 -5.82 -17.72 -9.90
C GLU A 369 -4.50 -18.27 -9.37
N ASN A 370 -3.58 -18.68 -10.25
CA ASN A 370 -2.26 -19.17 -9.87
C ASN A 370 -1.49 -18.13 -9.06
N THR A 371 -1.52 -16.86 -9.49
CA THR A 371 -0.87 -15.76 -8.76
C THR A 371 -1.49 -15.56 -7.38
N GLY A 372 -2.83 -15.50 -7.32
CA GLY A 372 -3.55 -15.31 -6.05
C GLY A 372 -3.30 -16.46 -5.08
N TYR A 373 -3.33 -17.70 -5.59
CA TYR A 373 -3.04 -18.90 -4.82
C TYR A 373 -1.62 -18.89 -4.24
N MET A 374 -0.60 -18.64 -5.07
CA MET A 374 0.78 -18.55 -4.60
C MET A 374 0.97 -17.46 -3.54
N LEU A 375 0.33 -16.30 -3.69
CA LEU A 375 0.40 -15.23 -2.67
C LEU A 375 -0.29 -15.64 -1.37
N ARG A 376 -1.44 -16.34 -1.45
CA ARG A 376 -2.17 -16.85 -0.28
C ARG A 376 -1.36 -17.89 0.48
N GLU A 377 -0.80 -18.87 -0.22
CA GLU A 377 0.05 -19.90 0.40
C GLU A 377 1.34 -19.30 0.96
N PHE A 378 1.96 -18.35 0.24
CA PHE A 378 3.16 -17.68 0.72
C PHE A 378 2.93 -16.96 2.05
N TYR A 379 1.85 -16.18 2.20
CA TYR A 379 1.65 -15.45 3.46
C TYR A 379 1.24 -16.37 4.60
N ARG A 380 0.47 -17.43 4.30
CA ARG A 380 0.11 -18.46 5.28
C ARG A 380 1.35 -19.20 5.79
N GLU A 381 2.34 -19.45 4.95
CA GLU A 381 3.57 -20.07 5.40
C GLU A 381 4.50 -19.08 6.13
N TYR A 382 4.70 -17.89 5.54
CA TYR A 382 5.76 -16.97 5.98
C TYR A 382 5.35 -16.08 7.15
N PHE A 383 4.10 -15.62 7.19
CA PHE A 383 3.62 -14.66 8.18
C PHE A 383 2.76 -15.25 9.29
N VAL A 384 2.31 -16.51 9.20
CA VAL A 384 1.47 -17.11 10.25
C VAL A 384 2.11 -17.03 11.63
N ASN A 385 3.41 -17.31 11.73
CA ASN A 385 4.14 -17.21 13.00
C ASN A 385 4.29 -15.77 13.53
N LYS A 386 4.10 -14.76 12.68
CA LYS A 386 4.09 -13.34 13.07
C LYS A 386 2.68 -12.83 13.42
N CYS A 387 1.65 -13.62 13.11
CA CYS A 387 0.23 -13.30 13.36
C CYS A 387 -0.37 -14.12 14.51
N LEU A 388 0.41 -15.05 15.07
CA LEU A 388 0.19 -15.72 16.35
C LEU A 388 0.86 -14.90 17.44
#